data_AF-A0A6H1ZDC5-F1
#
_entry.id   AF-A0A6H1ZDC5-F1
#
_cell.length_a   1.000
_cell.length_b   1.000
_cell.length_c   1.000
_cell.angle_alpha   90.00
_cell.angle_beta   90.00
_cell.angle_gamma   90.00
#
_symmetry.space_group_name_H-M   'P 1'
#
loop_
_entity.id
_entity.type
_entity.pdbx_description
1 polymer ?
#
loop_
_entity_poly.entity_id
_entity_poly.type
_entity_poly.pdbx_seq_one_letter_code
_entity_poly.pdbx_strand_id
1 'polypeptide(L)'
;MTTEKDPYMLDPEEYTKFKDENKGSLKGIKCPRRNASMDGKCKVCDQVQHLFGTQDALDREIAFEYMTKCTYYLNFVLPHDLTKSITLELGKKVGNQIINGIEKSGWVDISHPKSGKGREMQILKFKGDQGFPTYNASPVLQLATYDIPDEVLINVLNLDKIIDLVDSLEEGKDLFKISSLKMDETLKFRICPASPESMYPKRVMSVVWRHWKVTEDHINGTIDFDLRKMYKDVSGATDKEDKKGKDETSPPWEKQQSKEPNLLDEPTKSPKSKKVCFGKELFFEEGDEKCAACPDYKACAKAISN
;
A
#
# COMPACT_ATOMS: atom_id res chain seq x y z
N MET A 1 -25.12 0.29 33.39
CA MET A 1 -24.83 -0.96 32.65
C MET A 1 -23.70 -0.65 31.70
N THR A 2 -22.48 -1.10 32.00
CA THR A 2 -21.39 -1.11 31.03
C THR A 2 -21.75 -2.14 29.96
N THR A 3 -22.26 -1.70 28.82
CA THR A 3 -22.35 -2.55 27.63
C THR A 3 -20.95 -3.04 27.31
N GLU A 4 -20.71 -4.32 27.55
CA GLU A 4 -19.48 -5.01 27.21
C GLU A 4 -19.29 -4.86 25.70
N LYS A 5 -18.24 -4.12 25.28
CA LYS A 5 -17.95 -3.90 23.87
C LYS A 5 -17.55 -5.26 23.28
N ASP A 6 -18.22 -5.68 22.20
CA ASP A 6 -17.90 -6.92 21.50
C ASP A 6 -16.40 -6.91 21.10
N PRO A 7 -15.60 -7.89 21.58
CA PRO A 7 -14.14 -7.84 21.48
C PRO A 7 -13.64 -8.06 20.04
N TYR A 8 -14.49 -8.55 19.14
CA TYR A 8 -14.13 -8.81 17.75
C TYR A 8 -14.46 -7.66 16.81
N MET A 9 -15.07 -6.60 17.33
CA MET A 9 -15.33 -5.39 16.56
C MET A 9 -14.04 -4.60 16.38
N LEU A 10 -13.67 -4.40 15.11
CA LEU A 10 -12.49 -3.65 14.73
C LEU A 10 -12.63 -2.18 15.13
N ASP A 11 -11.50 -1.56 15.43
CA ASP A 11 -11.44 -0.18 15.90
C ASP A 11 -10.99 0.77 14.78
N PRO A 12 -11.89 1.62 14.24
CA PRO A 12 -11.53 2.56 13.17
C PRO A 12 -10.32 3.45 13.49
N GLU A 13 -10.12 3.82 14.77
CA GLU A 13 -9.02 4.68 15.18
C GLU A 13 -7.66 3.95 15.09
N GLU A 14 -7.64 2.66 15.44
CA GLU A 14 -6.45 1.81 15.31
C GLU A 14 -6.04 1.63 13.84
N TYR A 15 -7.03 1.50 12.95
CA TYR A 15 -6.77 1.39 11.51
C TYR A 15 -6.33 2.71 10.88
N THR A 16 -6.79 3.85 11.41
CA THR A 16 -6.30 5.17 11.01
C THR A 16 -4.80 5.30 11.32
N LYS A 17 -4.38 4.92 12.53
CA LYS A 17 -2.95 4.88 12.91
C LYS A 17 -2.16 3.93 12.03
N PHE A 18 -2.67 2.71 11.84
CA PHE A 18 -2.05 1.69 11.00
C PHE A 18 -1.88 2.12 9.54
N LYS A 19 -2.81 2.89 8.99
CA LYS A 19 -2.71 3.43 7.62
C LYS A 19 -1.65 4.52 7.50
N ASP A 20 -1.54 5.39 8.50
CA ASP A 20 -0.50 6.41 8.54
C ASP A 20 0.89 5.77 8.67
N GLU A 21 0.98 4.64 9.38
CA GLU A 21 2.17 3.78 9.46
C GLU A 21 2.52 3.11 8.11
N ASN A 22 1.53 2.85 7.23
CA ASN A 22 1.69 1.91 6.11
C ASN A 22 1.19 2.41 4.74
N LYS A 23 2.13 2.72 3.84
CA LYS A 23 1.89 3.26 2.48
C LYS A 23 2.73 2.57 1.37
N GLY A 24 2.61 1.28 1.06
CA GLY A 24 3.36 0.69 -0.08
C GLY A 24 2.74 -0.59 -0.72
N SER A 25 3.34 -1.17 -1.79
CA SER A 25 2.94 -2.40 -2.54
C SER A 25 3.86 -3.67 -2.46
N LEU A 26 3.53 -4.82 -3.04
CA LEU A 26 4.13 -6.12 -2.64
C LEU A 26 5.62 -6.35 -2.98
N LYS A 27 6.29 -7.33 -2.29
CA LYS A 27 7.55 -8.13 -2.52
C LYS A 27 8.94 -7.43 -2.61
N GLY A 28 10.06 -8.19 -2.45
CA GLY A 28 11.46 -7.68 -2.39
C GLY A 28 12.21 -7.90 -1.04
N ILE A 29 13.42 -7.35 -0.85
CA ILE A 29 14.22 -7.45 0.39
C ILE A 29 13.65 -6.53 1.47
N LYS A 30 13.41 -7.05 2.68
CA LYS A 30 12.79 -6.32 3.79
C LYS A 30 13.58 -5.03 4.12
N CYS A 31 12.87 -3.92 4.25
CA CYS A 31 13.49 -2.64 4.55
C CYS A 31 13.62 -2.41 6.07
N PRO A 32 14.84 -2.32 6.63
CA PRO A 32 15.02 -2.13 8.06
C PRO A 32 14.53 -0.77 8.56
N ARG A 33 14.50 0.26 7.69
CA ARG A 33 14.01 1.61 8.02
C ARG A 33 12.49 1.73 8.11
N ARG A 34 11.75 0.90 7.35
CA ARG A 34 10.28 1.00 7.24
C ARG A 34 9.55 -0.09 8.02
N ASN A 35 10.26 -1.13 8.45
CA ASN A 35 9.74 -2.17 9.32
C ASN A 35 10.26 -1.94 10.73
N ALA A 36 9.43 -1.36 11.61
CA ALA A 36 9.85 -0.89 12.94
C ALA A 36 10.48 -1.98 13.83
N SER A 37 10.11 -3.24 13.65
CA SER A 37 10.67 -4.38 14.40
C SER A 37 12.10 -4.78 13.99
N MET A 38 12.63 -4.25 12.88
CA MET A 38 13.99 -4.54 12.39
C MET A 38 15.04 -3.50 12.80
N ASP A 39 14.64 -2.40 13.46
CA ASP A 39 15.46 -1.28 13.92
C ASP A 39 16.77 -1.03 13.14
N GLY A 40 16.68 -0.43 11.94
CA GLY A 40 17.87 -0.15 11.16
C GLY A 40 17.76 0.95 10.12
N LYS A 41 18.92 1.46 9.68
CA LYS A 41 19.02 2.42 8.59
C LYS A 41 18.96 1.68 7.25
N CYS A 42 18.43 2.34 6.22
CA CYS A 42 18.41 1.79 4.86
C CYS A 42 19.00 2.82 3.90
N LYS A 43 20.19 2.54 3.36
CA LYS A 43 20.89 3.45 2.44
C LYS A 43 20.12 3.68 1.15
N VAL A 44 19.38 2.68 0.68
CA VAL A 44 18.50 2.81 -0.49
C VAL A 44 17.37 3.80 -0.20
N CYS A 45 16.74 3.72 0.98
CA CYS A 45 15.70 4.68 1.37
C CYS A 45 16.24 6.11 1.49
N ASP A 46 17.48 6.28 1.93
CA ASP A 46 18.11 7.60 2.02
C ASP A 46 18.25 8.21 0.62
N GLN A 47 18.83 7.48 -0.36
CA GLN A 47 18.93 7.95 -1.74
C GLN A 47 17.57 8.19 -2.41
N VAL A 48 16.60 7.28 -2.22
CA VAL A 48 15.22 7.45 -2.72
C VAL A 48 14.58 8.72 -2.17
N GLN A 49 14.76 9.02 -0.88
CA GLN A 49 14.24 10.23 -0.26
C GLN A 49 14.85 11.49 -0.89
N HIS A 50 16.14 11.48 -1.18
CA HIS A 50 16.80 12.58 -1.87
C HIS A 50 16.27 12.77 -3.29
N LEU A 51 16.08 11.69 -4.06
CA LEU A 51 15.53 11.74 -5.42
C LEU A 51 14.08 12.27 -5.45
N PHE A 52 13.23 11.89 -4.50
CA PHE A 52 11.89 12.48 -4.40
C PHE A 52 11.90 13.98 -4.05
N GLY A 53 12.97 14.47 -3.42
CA GLY A 53 13.15 15.88 -3.10
C GLY A 53 13.49 16.76 -4.31
N THR A 54 13.79 16.17 -5.48
CA THR A 54 14.15 16.92 -6.67
C THR A 54 12.93 17.27 -7.55
N GLN A 55 13.12 18.25 -8.45
CA GLN A 55 12.11 18.60 -9.47
C GLN A 55 12.27 17.81 -10.77
N ASP A 56 13.32 17.01 -10.90
CA ASP A 56 13.60 16.24 -12.10
C ASP A 56 12.64 15.05 -12.24
N ALA A 57 12.10 14.88 -13.44
CA ALA A 57 11.18 13.78 -13.75
C ALA A 57 11.91 12.43 -13.74
N LEU A 58 13.15 12.38 -14.23
CA LEU A 58 13.94 11.15 -14.26
C LEU A 58 14.29 10.70 -12.84
N ASP A 59 14.71 11.61 -11.96
CA ASP A 59 14.93 11.30 -10.55
C ASP A 59 13.69 10.71 -9.87
N ARG A 60 12.50 11.26 -10.14
CA ARG A 60 11.25 10.72 -9.59
C ARG A 60 10.94 9.34 -10.12
N GLU A 61 11.19 9.11 -11.40
CA GLU A 61 11.05 7.79 -12.02
C GLU A 61 11.97 6.76 -11.36
N ILE A 62 13.25 7.11 -11.18
CA ILE A 62 14.23 6.29 -10.45
C ILE A 62 13.76 6.06 -9.00
N ALA A 63 13.27 7.10 -8.32
CA ALA A 63 12.77 6.98 -6.96
C ALA A 63 11.57 6.00 -6.88
N PHE A 64 10.62 6.08 -7.81
CA PHE A 64 9.49 5.15 -7.89
C PHE A 64 9.91 3.71 -8.20
N GLU A 65 10.98 3.55 -8.96
CA GLU A 65 11.52 2.26 -9.33
C GLU A 65 12.19 1.54 -8.13
N TYR A 66 12.99 2.27 -7.36
CA TYR A 66 13.78 1.72 -6.25
C TYR A 66 13.16 1.87 -4.86
N MET A 67 12.09 2.65 -4.71
CA MET A 67 11.40 2.80 -3.43
C MET A 67 10.91 1.46 -2.87
N THR A 68 10.79 1.41 -1.55
CA THR A 68 10.13 0.29 -0.90
C THR A 68 8.68 0.21 -1.33
N LYS A 69 8.23 -1.03 -1.46
CA LYS A 69 6.85 -1.37 -1.66
C LYS A 69 6.40 -2.15 -0.39
N CYS A 70 5.21 -1.87 0.16
CA CYS A 70 4.52 -2.63 1.22
C CYS A 70 3.52 -3.73 0.75
N THR A 71 3.72 -4.94 1.25
CA THR A 71 2.75 -6.02 1.17
C THR A 71 1.83 -5.96 2.39
N TYR A 72 0.54 -6.24 2.24
CA TYR A 72 -0.33 -6.55 3.37
C TYR A 72 -0.51 -8.07 3.53
N TYR A 73 -0.60 -8.54 4.77
CA TYR A 73 -0.92 -9.92 5.10
C TYR A 73 -2.10 -9.96 6.07
N LEU A 74 -3.02 -10.91 5.88
CA LEU A 74 -4.10 -11.19 6.82
C LEU A 74 -4.36 -12.69 6.92
N ASN A 75 -4.98 -13.16 8.00
CA ASN A 75 -5.40 -14.55 8.11
C ASN A 75 -6.86 -14.70 7.68
N PHE A 76 -7.17 -15.78 6.98
CA PHE A 76 -8.52 -16.06 6.52
C PHE A 76 -8.86 -17.55 6.51
N VAL A 77 -10.15 -17.84 6.42
CA VAL A 77 -10.68 -19.18 6.12
C VAL A 77 -11.52 -19.14 4.84
N LEU A 78 -11.59 -20.27 4.14
CA LEU A 78 -12.42 -20.44 2.97
C LEU A 78 -13.79 -21.00 3.38
N PRO A 79 -14.91 -20.58 2.75
CA PRO A 79 -16.23 -21.08 3.12
C PRO A 79 -16.40 -22.60 2.99
N HIS A 80 -15.61 -23.23 2.10
CA HIS A 80 -15.63 -24.66 1.85
C HIS A 80 -14.53 -25.43 2.60
N ASP A 81 -13.63 -24.74 3.30
CA ASP A 81 -12.60 -25.33 4.13
C ASP A 81 -12.38 -24.47 5.38
N LEU A 82 -13.10 -24.86 6.44
CA LEU A 82 -13.03 -24.25 7.76
C LEU A 82 -12.11 -25.02 8.71
N THR A 83 -11.28 -25.93 8.19
CA THR A 83 -10.41 -26.78 9.02
C THR A 83 -9.10 -26.11 9.38
N LYS A 84 -8.70 -25.08 8.63
CA LYS A 84 -7.46 -24.34 8.83
C LYS A 84 -7.59 -22.88 8.45
N SER A 85 -6.75 -22.05 9.07
CA SER A 85 -6.52 -20.67 8.61
C SER A 85 -5.39 -20.66 7.59
N ILE A 86 -5.48 -19.75 6.62
CA ILE A 86 -4.49 -19.52 5.57
C ILE A 86 -4.08 -18.05 5.67
N THR A 87 -2.81 -17.73 5.40
CA THR A 87 -2.37 -16.33 5.29
C THR A 87 -2.58 -15.82 3.86
N LEU A 88 -3.25 -14.70 3.70
CA LEU A 88 -3.49 -14.01 2.44
C LEU A 88 -2.48 -12.89 2.22
N GLU A 89 -1.71 -12.98 1.15
CA GLU A 89 -0.83 -11.92 0.66
C GLU A 89 -1.63 -10.96 -0.26
N LEU A 90 -1.71 -9.69 0.14
CA LEU A 90 -2.49 -8.62 -0.48
C LEU A 90 -1.62 -7.47 -0.99
N GLY A 91 -2.03 -6.89 -2.12
CA GLY A 91 -1.41 -5.69 -2.66
C GLY A 91 -1.91 -4.40 -2.02
N LYS A 92 -1.12 -3.33 -2.14
CA LYS A 92 -1.42 -1.99 -1.58
C LYS A 92 -2.86 -1.58 -1.74
N LYS A 93 -3.37 -1.66 -2.98
CA LYS A 93 -4.69 -1.18 -3.35
C LYS A 93 -5.79 -1.92 -2.59
N VAL A 94 -5.69 -3.25 -2.53
CA VAL A 94 -6.67 -4.11 -1.83
C VAL A 94 -6.57 -3.95 -0.33
N GLY A 95 -5.35 -3.96 0.23
CA GLY A 95 -5.16 -3.74 1.66
C GLY A 95 -5.70 -2.37 2.11
N ASN A 96 -5.42 -1.32 1.34
CA ASN A 96 -5.99 0.00 1.58
C ASN A 96 -7.52 0.04 1.45
N GLN A 97 -8.11 -0.72 0.53
CA GLN A 97 -9.58 -0.81 0.43
C GLN A 97 -10.19 -1.39 1.71
N ILE A 98 -9.60 -2.45 2.26
CA ILE A 98 -10.07 -3.06 3.51
C ILE A 98 -9.92 -2.06 4.67
N ILE A 99 -8.74 -1.47 4.83
CA ILE A 99 -8.46 -0.46 5.87
C ILE A 99 -9.43 0.72 5.75
N ASN A 100 -9.60 1.30 4.56
CA ASN A 100 -10.53 2.39 4.32
C ASN A 100 -11.98 1.99 4.62
N GLY A 101 -12.34 0.74 4.31
CA GLY A 101 -13.66 0.22 4.59
C GLY A 101 -13.94 0.11 6.09
N ILE A 102 -12.95 -0.28 6.89
CA ILE A 102 -13.02 -0.28 8.35
C ILE A 102 -13.12 1.15 8.88
N GLU A 103 -12.25 2.05 8.42
CA GLU A 103 -12.20 3.45 8.86
C GLU A 103 -13.48 4.25 8.54
N LYS A 104 -14.00 4.09 7.32
CA LYS A 104 -14.96 5.04 6.72
C LYS A 104 -16.26 4.42 6.27
N SER A 105 -16.29 3.10 6.06
CA SER A 105 -17.46 2.41 5.49
C SER A 105 -18.09 1.42 6.48
N GLY A 106 -17.66 1.43 7.74
CA GLY A 106 -18.27 0.64 8.81
C GLY A 106 -18.02 -0.86 8.70
N TRP A 107 -16.93 -1.30 8.05
CA TRP A 107 -16.57 -2.73 7.94
C TRP A 107 -15.94 -3.27 9.24
N VAL A 108 -16.49 -2.88 10.38
CA VAL A 108 -15.93 -3.17 11.71
C VAL A 108 -16.21 -4.60 12.18
N ASP A 109 -17.13 -5.30 11.53
CA ASP A 109 -17.61 -6.65 11.86
C ASP A 109 -16.97 -7.75 10.99
N ILE A 110 -16.15 -7.40 9.99
CA ILE A 110 -15.65 -8.35 8.98
C ILE A 110 -14.77 -9.49 9.53
N SER A 111 -14.24 -9.34 10.74
CA SER A 111 -13.44 -10.35 11.44
C SER A 111 -14.19 -11.10 12.55
N HIS A 112 -15.47 -10.79 12.79
CA HIS A 112 -16.19 -11.38 13.91
C HIS A 112 -16.43 -12.89 13.69
N PRO A 113 -15.91 -13.82 14.50
CA PRO A 113 -15.86 -15.24 14.15
C PRO A 113 -17.24 -15.92 14.04
N LYS A 114 -18.24 -15.47 14.79
CA LYS A 114 -19.58 -16.09 14.81
C LYS A 114 -20.46 -15.74 13.59
N SER A 115 -21.29 -16.70 13.23
CA SER A 115 -22.41 -16.62 12.30
C SER A 115 -23.42 -15.56 12.73
N GLY A 116 -24.08 -14.94 11.75
CA GLY A 116 -25.05 -13.87 11.98
C GLY A 116 -24.47 -12.60 12.62
N LYS A 117 -23.14 -12.49 12.70
CA LYS A 117 -22.43 -11.32 13.23
C LYS A 117 -21.34 -10.83 12.30
N GLY A 118 -20.43 -11.72 11.87
CA GLY A 118 -19.38 -11.33 10.93
C GLY A 118 -19.78 -11.45 9.47
N ARG A 119 -18.98 -10.87 8.60
CA ARG A 119 -19.21 -10.87 7.13
C ARG A 119 -18.22 -11.74 6.41
N GLU A 120 -18.63 -12.22 5.24
CA GLU A 120 -17.68 -12.68 4.24
C GLU A 120 -17.10 -11.47 3.50
N MET A 121 -15.86 -11.59 3.09
CA MET A 121 -15.19 -10.69 2.17
C MET A 121 -15.09 -11.36 0.81
N GLN A 122 -15.10 -10.53 -0.22
CA GLN A 122 -14.81 -10.95 -1.58
C GLN A 122 -13.74 -10.08 -2.22
N ILE A 123 -12.84 -10.69 -2.98
CA ILE A 123 -11.87 -10.01 -3.84
C ILE A 123 -12.11 -10.47 -5.27
N LEU A 124 -12.51 -9.54 -6.14
CA LEU A 124 -12.64 -9.76 -7.59
C LEU A 124 -11.37 -9.30 -8.29
N LYS A 125 -10.79 -10.15 -9.15
CA LYS A 125 -9.74 -9.77 -10.10
C LYS A 125 -10.37 -9.45 -11.44
N PHE A 126 -10.07 -8.28 -12.01
CA PHE A 126 -10.63 -7.83 -13.30
C PHE A 126 -9.60 -7.02 -14.09
N LYS A 127 -9.87 -6.77 -15.37
CA LYS A 127 -8.97 -6.00 -16.25
C LYS A 127 -9.16 -4.50 -16.00
N GLY A 128 -8.10 -3.79 -15.62
CA GLY A 128 -8.13 -2.34 -15.43
C GLY A 128 -7.95 -1.56 -16.75
N ASP A 129 -8.00 -0.23 -16.65
CA ASP A 129 -8.03 0.72 -17.78
C ASP A 129 -6.82 0.63 -18.73
N GLN A 130 -5.70 0.07 -18.27
CA GLN A 130 -4.47 -0.11 -19.05
C GLN A 130 -4.15 -1.59 -19.30
N GLY A 131 -5.14 -2.48 -19.14
CA GLY A 131 -4.97 -3.92 -19.32
C GLY A 131 -4.27 -4.64 -18.17
N PHE A 132 -3.77 -3.93 -17.17
CA PHE A 132 -3.22 -4.53 -15.96
C PHE A 132 -4.30 -5.14 -15.05
N PRO A 133 -4.01 -6.26 -14.37
CA PRO A 133 -4.93 -6.85 -13.42
C PRO A 133 -5.18 -5.89 -12.25
N THR A 134 -6.45 -5.57 -12.04
CA THR A 134 -6.93 -4.80 -10.89
C THR A 134 -7.72 -5.72 -9.97
N TYR A 135 -7.70 -5.39 -8.68
CA TYR A 135 -8.38 -6.14 -7.64
C TYR A 135 -9.30 -5.21 -6.87
N ASN A 136 -10.49 -5.69 -6.51
CA ASN A 136 -11.44 -4.94 -5.68
C ASN A 136 -11.90 -5.80 -4.50
N ALA A 137 -11.64 -5.33 -3.27
CA ALA A 137 -12.16 -5.91 -2.04
C ALA A 137 -13.48 -5.25 -1.64
N SER A 138 -14.44 -6.07 -1.22
CA SER A 138 -15.71 -5.62 -0.64
C SER A 138 -16.27 -6.68 0.31
N PRO A 139 -17.05 -6.30 1.34
CA PRO A 139 -17.81 -7.25 2.12
C PRO A 139 -19.02 -7.74 1.33
N VAL A 140 -19.38 -8.99 1.54
CA VAL A 140 -20.70 -9.50 1.18
C VAL A 140 -21.72 -8.82 2.11
N LEU A 141 -22.83 -8.34 1.54
CA LEU A 141 -23.82 -7.58 2.30
C LEU A 141 -24.53 -8.45 3.35
N GLN A 142 -24.73 -9.73 3.04
CA GLN A 142 -25.26 -10.72 3.95
C GLN A 142 -24.20 -11.11 5.00
N LEU A 143 -24.66 -11.29 6.24
CA LEU A 143 -23.82 -11.84 7.31
C LEU A 143 -23.50 -13.31 7.02
N ALA A 144 -22.34 -13.76 7.47
CA ALA A 144 -21.91 -15.14 7.31
C ALA A 144 -22.86 -16.08 8.03
N THR A 145 -23.16 -17.22 7.41
CA THR A 145 -24.08 -18.24 7.94
C THR A 145 -23.36 -19.31 8.75
N TYR A 146 -22.04 -19.22 8.91
CA TYR A 146 -21.20 -20.18 9.62
C TYR A 146 -20.21 -19.49 10.56
N ASP A 147 -19.87 -20.22 11.61
CA ASP A 147 -18.83 -19.85 12.58
C ASP A 147 -17.45 -20.22 12.04
N ILE A 148 -16.43 -19.45 12.43
CA ILE A 148 -15.03 -19.91 12.37
C ILE A 148 -14.79 -20.80 13.60
N PRO A 149 -14.35 -22.07 13.45
CA PRO A 149 -14.15 -22.96 14.58
C PRO A 149 -13.07 -22.46 15.54
N ASP A 150 -13.28 -22.65 16.84
CA ASP A 150 -12.33 -22.22 17.88
C ASP A 150 -10.94 -22.89 17.72
N GLU A 151 -10.92 -24.15 17.25
CA GLU A 151 -9.69 -24.89 16.90
C GLU A 151 -8.86 -24.17 15.81
N VAL A 152 -9.52 -23.51 14.87
CA VAL A 152 -8.83 -22.69 13.86
C VAL A 152 -8.35 -21.39 14.47
N LEU A 153 -9.17 -20.75 15.32
CA LEU A 153 -8.85 -19.46 15.94
C LEU A 153 -7.61 -19.52 16.86
N ILE A 154 -7.43 -20.63 17.58
CA ILE A 154 -6.25 -20.87 18.42
C ILE A 154 -4.97 -20.95 17.58
N ASN A 155 -5.08 -21.43 16.34
CA ASN A 155 -3.96 -21.64 15.42
C ASN A 155 -3.79 -20.49 14.41
N VAL A 156 -4.50 -19.37 14.60
CA VAL A 156 -4.34 -18.18 13.74
C VAL A 156 -2.93 -17.63 13.92
N LEU A 157 -2.22 -17.46 12.79
CA LEU A 157 -0.87 -16.93 12.76
C LEU A 157 -0.79 -15.55 13.43
N ASN A 158 0.17 -15.37 14.33
CA ASN A 158 0.45 -14.05 14.90
C ASN A 158 1.14 -13.15 13.86
N LEU A 159 0.38 -12.22 13.29
CA LEU A 159 0.84 -11.31 12.23
C LEU A 159 1.78 -10.21 12.73
N ASP A 160 1.95 -10.02 14.05
CA ASP A 160 2.99 -9.14 14.58
C ASP A 160 4.39 -9.66 14.24
N LYS A 161 4.52 -10.98 14.05
CA LYS A 161 5.76 -11.68 13.69
C LYS A 161 5.88 -11.91 12.18
N ILE A 162 5.02 -11.31 11.36
CA ILE A 162 4.97 -11.60 9.92
C ILE A 162 6.30 -11.33 9.22
N ILE A 163 7.07 -10.34 9.70
CA ILE A 163 8.37 -9.99 9.15
C ILE A 163 9.33 -11.17 9.27
N ASP A 164 9.29 -11.94 10.36
CA ASP A 164 10.18 -13.09 10.55
C ASP A 164 9.67 -14.35 9.85
N LEU A 165 8.34 -14.47 9.71
CA LEU A 165 7.68 -15.69 9.24
C LEU A 165 7.44 -15.74 7.73
N VAL A 166 7.38 -14.59 7.07
CA VAL A 166 6.96 -14.50 5.67
C VAL A 166 7.79 -15.37 4.71
N ASP A 167 9.10 -15.50 4.91
CA ASP A 167 9.93 -16.28 3.99
C ASP A 167 9.63 -17.78 4.17
N SER A 168 9.42 -18.24 5.41
CA SER A 168 8.96 -19.62 5.68
C SER A 168 7.54 -19.90 5.16
N LEU A 169 6.67 -18.89 5.14
CA LEU A 169 5.33 -19.00 4.55
C LEU A 169 5.39 -19.10 3.02
N GLU A 170 6.34 -18.42 2.39
CA GLU A 170 6.56 -18.52 0.93
C GLU A 170 7.10 -19.89 0.51
N GLU A 171 7.86 -20.55 1.37
CA GLU A 171 8.33 -21.93 1.19
C GLU A 171 7.25 -22.98 1.54
N GLY A 172 6.32 -22.62 2.43
CA GLY A 172 5.18 -23.44 2.86
C GLY A 172 3.95 -23.40 1.95
N LYS A 173 2.92 -24.19 2.30
CA LYS A 173 1.63 -24.26 1.56
C LYS A 173 0.52 -23.36 2.14
N ASP A 174 0.79 -22.62 3.21
CA ASP A 174 -0.23 -21.85 3.93
C ASP A 174 -0.22 -20.35 3.60
N LEU A 175 0.34 -19.99 2.44
CA LEU A 175 0.29 -18.66 1.86
C LEU A 175 -0.51 -18.64 0.55
N PHE A 176 -1.60 -17.88 0.54
CA PHE A 176 -2.37 -17.60 -0.67
C PHE A 176 -2.01 -16.21 -1.21
N LYS A 177 -1.53 -16.12 -2.46
CA LYS A 177 -1.21 -14.84 -3.11
C LYS A 177 -2.39 -14.40 -3.96
N ILE A 178 -2.94 -13.19 -3.77
CA ILE A 178 -4.06 -12.72 -4.61
C ILE A 178 -3.73 -12.67 -6.10
N SER A 179 -2.44 -12.56 -6.44
CA SER A 179 -1.96 -12.58 -7.82
C SER A 179 -2.26 -13.91 -8.54
N SER A 180 -2.44 -14.99 -7.78
CA SER A 180 -2.75 -16.34 -8.30
C SER A 180 -4.18 -16.48 -8.84
N LEU A 181 -5.09 -15.56 -8.50
CA LEU A 181 -6.45 -15.55 -9.05
C LEU A 181 -6.41 -15.39 -10.57
N LYS A 182 -7.33 -16.06 -11.26
CA LYS A 182 -7.58 -15.88 -12.69
C LYS A 182 -8.34 -14.58 -12.94
N MET A 183 -8.29 -14.10 -14.18
CA MET A 183 -9.10 -12.95 -14.57
C MET A 183 -10.58 -13.28 -14.40
N ASP A 184 -11.33 -12.32 -13.86
CA ASP A 184 -12.75 -12.39 -13.52
C ASP A 184 -13.09 -13.41 -12.43
N GLU A 185 -12.07 -13.96 -11.75
CA GLU A 185 -12.25 -14.82 -10.59
C GLU A 185 -12.52 -13.98 -9.32
N THR A 186 -13.45 -14.47 -8.50
CA THR A 186 -13.79 -13.90 -7.20
C THR A 186 -13.38 -14.86 -6.09
N LEU A 187 -12.45 -14.43 -5.24
CA LEU A 187 -12.14 -15.12 -3.99
C LEU A 187 -13.16 -14.69 -2.92
N LYS A 188 -13.94 -15.63 -2.39
CA LYS A 188 -14.77 -15.41 -1.19
C LYS A 188 -14.12 -16.05 0.02
N PHE A 189 -14.09 -15.33 1.14
CA PHE A 189 -13.39 -15.75 2.35
C PHE A 189 -13.92 -15.05 3.59
N ARG A 190 -13.56 -15.53 4.78
CA ARG A 190 -13.73 -14.78 6.04
C ARG A 190 -12.39 -14.39 6.62
N ILE A 191 -12.27 -13.13 7.01
CA ILE A 191 -11.10 -12.65 7.75
C ILE A 191 -11.17 -13.24 9.16
N CYS A 192 -10.08 -13.85 9.62
CA CYS A 192 -9.94 -14.27 11.00
C CYS A 192 -9.68 -13.04 11.90
N PRO A 193 -10.15 -13.04 13.16
CA PRO A 193 -9.69 -12.07 14.14
C PRO A 193 -8.17 -12.19 14.36
N ALA A 194 -7.58 -11.21 15.04
CA ALA A 194 -6.17 -11.29 15.39
C ALA A 194 -5.90 -12.53 16.26
N SER A 195 -4.66 -13.05 16.18
CA SER A 195 -4.23 -14.15 17.05
C SER A 195 -4.44 -13.78 18.52
N PRO A 196 -4.84 -14.74 19.39
CA PRO A 196 -4.93 -14.50 20.83
C PRO A 196 -3.61 -14.01 21.46
N GLU A 197 -2.48 -14.31 20.82
CA GLU A 197 -1.13 -13.88 21.24
C GLU A 197 -0.71 -12.52 20.65
N SER A 198 -1.56 -11.85 19.88
CA SER A 198 -1.27 -10.56 19.25
C SER A 198 -1.10 -9.47 20.30
N MET A 199 -0.06 -8.65 20.17
CA MET A 199 0.08 -7.40 20.93
C MET A 199 -0.99 -6.38 20.52
N TYR A 200 -1.53 -6.52 19.31
CA TYR A 200 -2.58 -5.68 18.73
C TYR A 200 -3.83 -6.52 18.41
N PRO A 201 -4.71 -6.79 19.39
CA PRO A 201 -5.79 -7.78 19.25
C PRO A 201 -6.90 -7.40 18.27
N LYS A 202 -6.95 -6.14 17.80
CA LYS A 202 -7.90 -5.70 16.77
C LYS A 202 -7.24 -5.46 15.40
N ARG A 203 -5.94 -5.69 15.28
CA ARG A 203 -5.19 -5.58 14.03
C ARG A 203 -5.18 -6.94 13.31
N VAL A 204 -6.08 -7.11 12.34
CA VAL A 204 -6.23 -8.34 11.54
C VAL A 204 -5.32 -8.37 10.32
N MET A 205 -4.59 -7.28 10.11
CA MET A 205 -3.68 -7.11 8.99
C MET A 205 -2.33 -6.62 9.49
N SER A 206 -1.26 -7.17 8.91
CA SER A 206 0.10 -6.65 9.11
C SER A 206 0.73 -6.33 7.76
N VAL A 207 1.87 -5.64 7.78
CA VAL A 207 2.53 -5.18 6.55
C VAL A 207 4.01 -5.46 6.60
N VAL A 208 4.56 -5.76 5.43
CA VAL A 208 6.02 -5.89 5.24
C VAL A 208 6.45 -4.99 4.10
N TRP A 209 7.39 -4.09 4.37
CA TRP A 209 8.01 -3.22 3.38
C TRP A 209 9.27 -3.85 2.79
N ARG A 210 9.40 -3.82 1.47
CA ARG A 210 10.40 -4.57 0.72
C ARG A 210 10.95 -3.75 -0.48
N HIS A 211 12.24 -3.91 -0.81
CA HIS A 211 12.89 -3.32 -1.99
C HIS A 211 13.12 -4.38 -3.08
N TRP A 212 12.93 -4.03 -4.35
CA TRP A 212 12.90 -5.04 -5.43
C TRP A 212 14.15 -5.17 -6.28
N LYS A 213 14.84 -4.05 -6.52
CA LYS A 213 15.93 -3.95 -7.51
C LYS A 213 17.29 -3.72 -6.86
N VAL A 214 17.42 -4.14 -5.60
CA VAL A 214 18.62 -3.95 -4.78
C VAL A 214 18.95 -5.25 -4.06
N THR A 215 20.17 -5.35 -3.56
CA THR A 215 20.64 -6.46 -2.72
C THR A 215 20.64 -6.05 -1.25
N GLU A 216 20.84 -7.00 -0.35
CA GLU A 216 20.98 -6.72 1.07
C GLU A 216 22.20 -5.84 1.37
N ASP A 217 23.30 -6.03 0.62
CA ASP A 217 24.49 -5.18 0.72
C ASP A 217 24.21 -3.71 0.38
N HIS A 218 23.37 -3.45 -0.64
CA HIS A 218 22.93 -2.09 -0.96
C HIS A 218 22.09 -1.49 0.17
N ILE A 219 21.22 -2.27 0.80
CA ILE A 219 20.37 -1.80 1.91
C ILE A 219 21.24 -1.43 3.12
N ASN A 220 22.18 -2.31 3.46
CA ASN A 220 23.09 -2.15 4.60
C ASN A 220 24.18 -1.09 4.33
N GLY A 221 24.44 -0.75 3.07
CA GLY A 221 25.51 0.18 2.69
C GLY A 221 26.90 -0.42 2.79
N THR A 222 27.02 -1.75 2.71
CA THR A 222 28.31 -2.45 2.71
C THR A 222 29.03 -2.30 1.38
N ILE A 223 28.28 -2.01 0.31
CA ILE A 223 28.80 -1.63 -1.01
C ILE A 223 28.40 -0.20 -1.34
N ASP A 224 29.27 0.51 -2.05
CA ASP A 224 28.97 1.84 -2.58
C ASP A 224 28.12 1.71 -3.85
N PHE A 225 27.09 2.55 -3.98
CA PHE A 225 26.16 2.51 -5.10
C PHE A 225 25.49 3.85 -5.33
N ASP A 226 25.03 4.05 -6.57
CA ASP A 226 24.26 5.21 -6.99
C ASP A 226 23.05 4.73 -7.79
N LEU A 227 21.84 5.07 -7.34
CA LEU A 227 20.60 4.61 -7.97
C LEU A 227 20.43 5.12 -9.41
N ARG A 228 20.98 6.29 -9.77
CA ARG A 228 20.94 6.80 -11.15
C ARG A 228 21.82 5.95 -12.06
N LYS A 229 23.02 5.60 -11.60
CA LYS A 229 23.93 4.71 -12.34
C LYS A 229 23.32 3.32 -12.52
N MET A 230 22.80 2.72 -11.44
CA MET A 230 22.10 1.44 -11.51
C MET A 230 20.89 1.48 -12.46
N TYR A 231 20.14 2.58 -12.48
CA TYR A 231 19.04 2.76 -13.42
C TYR A 231 19.51 2.78 -14.88
N LYS A 232 20.56 3.54 -15.20
CA LYS A 232 21.13 3.62 -16.56
C LYS A 232 21.66 2.27 -17.04
N ASP A 233 22.38 1.56 -16.18
CA ASP A 233 22.98 0.27 -16.50
C ASP A 233 21.92 -0.80 -16.83
N VAL A 234 20.75 -0.75 -16.19
CA VAL A 234 19.64 -1.70 -16.40
C VAL A 234 18.70 -1.28 -17.53
N SER A 235 18.45 0.02 -17.69
CA SER A 235 17.55 0.56 -18.72
C SER A 235 18.19 0.67 -20.11
N GLY A 236 19.52 0.51 -20.20
CA GLY A 236 20.25 0.79 -21.44
C GLY A 236 20.24 2.26 -21.82
N ALA A 237 19.84 3.15 -20.91
CA ALA A 237 19.83 4.59 -21.11
C ALA A 237 21.27 5.12 -21.02
N THR A 238 21.97 5.09 -22.15
CA THR A 238 23.12 5.99 -22.33
C THR A 238 22.64 7.43 -22.26
N ASP A 239 23.43 8.30 -21.67
CA ASP A 239 23.21 9.75 -21.60
C ASP A 239 22.97 10.30 -23.01
N LYS A 240 21.70 10.39 -23.42
CA LYS A 240 21.30 11.09 -24.64
C LYS A 240 21.18 12.56 -24.29
N GLU A 241 22.32 13.24 -24.27
CA GLU A 241 22.37 14.62 -24.73
C GLU A 241 21.79 14.66 -26.16
N ASP A 242 20.75 15.47 -26.33
CA ASP A 242 20.22 15.99 -27.59
C ASP A 242 20.48 15.16 -28.86
N LYS A 243 19.52 14.31 -29.23
CA LYS A 243 19.23 14.03 -30.65
C LYS A 243 17.84 13.43 -30.86
N LYS A 244 16.97 14.23 -31.49
CA LYS A 244 15.85 13.78 -32.33
C LYS A 244 16.35 12.68 -33.27
N GLY A 245 15.75 11.50 -33.21
CA GLY A 245 16.00 10.42 -34.15
C GLY A 245 15.58 9.08 -33.57
N LYS A 246 14.37 8.64 -33.94
CA LYS A 246 13.88 7.28 -33.70
C LYS A 246 14.86 6.26 -34.30
N ASP A 247 15.27 5.29 -33.50
CA ASP A 247 15.47 3.94 -34.02
C ASP A 247 15.04 2.91 -32.96
N GLU A 248 14.52 1.81 -33.45
CA GLU A 248 13.41 1.06 -32.88
C GLU A 248 13.82 -0.40 -32.69
N THR A 249 14.33 -0.73 -31.50
CA THR A 249 14.43 -2.11 -31.00
C THR A 249 14.32 -2.12 -29.47
N SER A 250 13.08 -2.02 -28.97
CA SER A 250 12.74 -2.22 -27.54
C SER A 250 12.07 -3.58 -27.32
N PRO A 251 12.25 -4.22 -26.15
CA PRO A 251 11.58 -5.46 -25.74
C PRO A 251 10.04 -5.30 -25.60
N PRO A 252 9.26 -6.39 -25.46
CA PRO A 252 7.87 -6.48 -25.91
C PRO A 252 6.83 -5.70 -25.09
N TRP A 253 7.23 -4.82 -24.15
CA TRP A 253 6.30 -3.97 -23.41
C TRP A 253 6.31 -2.49 -23.83
N GLU A 254 7.07 -2.11 -24.86
CA GLU A 254 7.03 -0.77 -25.44
C GLU A 254 6.79 -0.79 -26.95
N LYS A 255 5.52 -0.60 -27.35
CA LYS A 255 5.06 0.31 -28.43
C LYS A 255 3.66 -0.07 -28.90
N GLN A 256 2.67 0.79 -28.62
CA GLN A 256 1.79 1.40 -29.62
C GLN A 256 0.81 2.39 -28.96
N GLN A 257 1.16 3.67 -29.01
CA GLN A 257 0.22 4.75 -29.31
C GLN A 257 0.20 4.89 -30.85
N SER A 258 -0.85 5.24 -31.58
CA SER A 258 -2.18 5.80 -31.29
C SER A 258 -2.97 5.77 -32.62
N LYS A 259 -4.31 5.76 -32.55
CA LYS A 259 -5.19 6.47 -33.50
C LYS A 259 -6.61 6.54 -32.94
N GLU A 260 -7.00 7.75 -32.55
CA GLU A 260 -8.38 8.18 -32.30
C GLU A 260 -9.17 8.32 -33.61
N PRO A 261 -10.52 8.37 -33.57
CA PRO A 261 -11.19 9.67 -33.45
C PRO A 261 -12.31 9.74 -32.39
N ASN A 262 -12.23 10.81 -31.58
CA ASN A 262 -13.30 11.70 -31.07
C ASN A 262 -14.73 11.19 -30.90
N LEU A 263 -15.33 11.53 -29.73
CA LEU A 263 -16.66 12.17 -29.64
C LEU A 263 -16.85 12.87 -28.25
N LEU A 264 -16.82 14.20 -28.31
CA LEU A 264 -17.60 15.21 -27.55
C LEU A 264 -17.49 15.35 -26.01
N ASP A 265 -16.78 16.42 -25.63
CA ASP A 265 -17.12 17.54 -24.72
C ASP A 265 -17.63 17.29 -23.28
N GLU A 266 -16.85 17.81 -22.31
CA GLU A 266 -17.17 19.06 -21.59
C GLU A 266 -15.88 19.71 -21.02
N PRO A 267 -15.76 21.06 -21.02
CA PRO A 267 -14.55 21.73 -20.53
C PRO A 267 -14.56 21.78 -19.00
N THR A 268 -13.87 20.84 -18.35
CA THR A 268 -13.60 20.94 -16.92
C THR A 268 -12.62 22.08 -16.69
N LYS A 269 -13.09 23.17 -16.06
CA LYS A 269 -12.24 24.28 -15.60
C LYS A 269 -11.07 23.72 -14.80
N SER A 270 -9.86 24.01 -15.25
CA SER A 270 -8.62 23.64 -14.55
C SER A 270 -8.70 24.11 -13.09
N PRO A 271 -8.41 23.26 -12.10
CA PRO A 271 -8.32 23.71 -10.72
C PRO A 271 -7.19 24.73 -10.63
N LYS A 272 -7.48 25.97 -10.22
CA LYS A 272 -6.43 26.93 -9.85
C LYS A 272 -5.61 26.26 -8.74
N SER A 273 -4.35 25.95 -9.02
CA SER A 273 -3.45 25.33 -8.06
C SER A 273 -3.39 26.20 -6.81
N LYS A 274 -3.95 25.74 -5.70
CA LYS A 274 -3.73 26.40 -4.40
C LYS A 274 -2.23 26.31 -4.11
N LYS A 275 -1.59 27.46 -3.90
CA LYS A 275 -0.18 27.53 -3.55
C LYS A 275 0.06 26.74 -2.27
N VAL A 276 1.20 26.04 -2.23
CA VAL A 276 1.55 25.04 -1.21
C VAL A 276 1.57 25.62 0.22
N CYS A 277 1.81 26.93 0.36
CA CYS A 277 1.90 27.64 1.64
C CYS A 277 0.56 28.14 2.22
N PHE A 278 -0.57 28.02 1.50
CA PHE A 278 -1.81 28.69 1.91
C PHE A 278 -2.41 28.12 3.21
N GLY A 279 -2.40 28.92 4.29
CA GLY A 279 -3.03 28.60 5.58
C GLY A 279 -2.29 27.56 6.42
N LYS A 280 -0.97 27.44 6.25
CA LYS A 280 -0.14 26.51 7.04
C LYS A 280 0.98 27.27 7.74
N GLU A 281 0.98 27.22 9.07
CA GLU A 281 1.93 27.92 9.95
C GLU A 281 3.40 27.60 9.60
N LEU A 282 3.69 26.33 9.32
CA LEU A 282 5.05 25.86 8.97
C LEU A 282 5.59 26.34 7.61
N PHE A 283 4.80 27.08 6.83
CA PHE A 283 5.23 27.71 5.57
C PHE A 283 5.01 29.23 5.54
N PHE A 284 4.64 29.83 6.67
CA PHE A 284 4.37 31.26 6.81
C PHE A 284 5.26 31.83 7.90
N GLU A 285 6.25 32.63 7.51
CA GLU A 285 7.16 33.29 8.44
C GLU A 285 6.75 34.76 8.59
N GLU A 286 6.26 35.10 9.77
CA GLU A 286 5.91 36.48 10.12
C GLU A 286 7.20 37.30 10.25
N GLY A 287 7.41 38.25 9.34
CA GLY A 287 8.61 39.08 9.27
C GLY A 287 9.55 38.78 8.10
N ASP A 288 9.32 37.72 7.31
CA ASP A 288 10.08 37.48 6.07
C ASP A 288 9.60 38.42 4.94
N GLU A 289 10.52 39.17 4.35
CA GLU A 289 10.26 40.12 3.26
C GLU A 289 9.70 39.43 2.00
N LYS A 290 10.12 38.18 1.74
CA LYS A 290 9.61 37.41 0.58
C LYS A 290 8.18 36.93 0.81
N CYS A 291 7.87 36.50 2.04
CA CYS A 291 6.51 36.15 2.44
C CYS A 291 5.59 37.39 2.40
N ALA A 292 6.03 38.54 2.92
CA ALA A 292 5.28 39.79 2.92
C ALA A 292 4.99 40.35 1.51
N ALA A 293 5.89 40.11 0.54
CA ALA A 293 5.69 40.47 -0.85
C ALA A 293 4.70 39.55 -1.61
N CYS A 294 4.25 38.45 -1.00
CA CYS A 294 3.30 37.53 -1.63
C CYS A 294 1.88 38.14 -1.69
N PRO A 295 1.20 38.09 -2.86
CA PRO A 295 -0.18 38.59 -3.00
C PRO A 295 -1.19 37.96 -2.03
N ASP A 296 -0.90 36.75 -1.55
CA ASP A 296 -1.76 35.96 -0.68
C ASP A 296 -1.42 36.12 0.82
N TYR A 297 -0.40 36.93 1.18
CA TYR A 297 0.11 37.09 2.54
C TYR A 297 -0.98 37.44 3.55
N LYS A 298 -1.81 38.45 3.27
CA LYS A 298 -2.89 38.88 4.17
C LYS A 298 -3.93 37.78 4.42
N ALA A 299 -4.20 36.95 3.41
CA ALA A 299 -5.13 35.83 3.54
C ALA A 299 -4.51 34.67 4.33
N CYS A 300 -3.22 34.39 4.13
CA CYS A 300 -2.48 33.41 4.92
C CYS A 300 -2.35 33.82 6.39
N ALA A 301 -1.98 35.07 6.67
CA ALA A 301 -1.85 35.62 8.02
C ALA A 301 -3.17 35.47 8.80
N LYS A 302 -4.30 35.82 8.17
CA LYS A 302 -5.63 35.68 8.77
C LYS A 302 -6.06 34.22 8.97
N ALA A 303 -5.62 33.31 8.09
CA ALA A 303 -5.94 31.88 8.19
C ALA A 303 -5.14 31.18 9.30
N ILE A 304 -3.99 31.72 9.70
CA ILE A 304 -3.15 31.19 10.78
C ILE A 304 -3.51 31.82 12.13
N SER A 305 -4.05 33.04 12.15
CA SER A 305 -4.46 33.73 13.37
C SER A 305 -5.81 33.26 13.96
N ASN A 306 -6.47 32.26 13.37
CA ASN A 306 -7.76 31.68 13.79
C ASN A 306 -7.59 30.21 14.14
#